data_AF-A0A6L9XT76-F1
#
_entry.id   AF-A0A6L9XT76-F1
#
_cell.length_a   1.000
_cell.length_b   1.000
_cell.length_c   1.000
_cell.angle_alpha   90.00
_cell.angle_beta   90.00
_cell.angle_gamma   90.00
#
_symmetry.space_group_name_H-M   'P 1'
#
loop_
_entity.id
_entity.type
_entity.pdbx_description
1 polymer ?
#
loop_
_entity_poly.entity_id
_entity_poly.type
_entity_poly.pdbx_seq_one_letter_code
_entity_poly.pdbx_strand_id
1 'polypeptide(L)'
;MDSRSTLTPPEWFRSATTPNTRAYHTSVTIQLDVSTGDPIWPNPETVEFPRLLGGSLAMLGHPIPTVIAEKSVTILQRGTTSTRWRDYVDIRGFQLTQEFTAGDLRAAATAVAKHRGFTLEPLADYVDGYGTAAGMQAKWDAWRRREGLQDRTEADLDDQLADIVAFLDPVYSGRVTDSARWDPNAQAWTEYRSIGSCR
;
A
#
# COMPACT_ATOMS: atom_id res chain seq x y z
N MET A 1 -8.34 -60.39 -59.44
CA MET A 1 -9.31 -60.43 -58.33
C MET A 1 -8.48 -60.22 -57.07
N ASP A 2 -8.56 -59.16 -56.29
CA ASP A 2 -9.67 -58.23 -56.09
C ASP A 2 -9.14 -56.88 -55.53
N SER A 3 -10.01 -55.89 -55.67
CA SER A 3 -10.01 -54.45 -55.46
C SER A 3 -9.19 -53.83 -54.32
N ARG A 4 -8.49 -52.71 -54.64
CA ARG A 4 -8.10 -51.67 -53.66
C ARG A 4 -9.32 -50.79 -53.41
N SER A 5 -9.87 -50.84 -52.20
CA SER A 5 -10.94 -49.93 -51.78
C SER A 5 -10.34 -48.57 -51.43
N THR A 6 -10.55 -47.57 -52.29
CA THR A 6 -10.33 -46.14 -51.96
C THR A 6 -11.54 -45.65 -51.16
N LEU A 7 -11.35 -45.44 -49.86
CA LEU A 7 -12.33 -44.75 -49.03
C LEU A 7 -12.28 -43.25 -49.37
N THR A 8 -13.24 -42.77 -50.13
CA THR A 8 -13.52 -41.34 -50.28
C THR A 8 -14.15 -40.81 -48.98
N PRO A 9 -13.63 -39.72 -48.39
CA PRO A 9 -14.24 -39.13 -47.21
C PRO A 9 -15.64 -38.57 -47.52
N PRO A 10 -16.61 -38.64 -46.59
CA PRO A 10 -17.97 -38.14 -46.80
C PRO A 10 -18.02 -36.60 -46.93
N GLU A 11 -19.03 -36.10 -47.64
CA GLU A 11 -19.14 -34.70 -48.12
C GLU A 11 -19.30 -33.63 -47.02
N TRP A 12 -19.46 -34.00 -45.76
CA TRP A 12 -19.48 -33.04 -44.64
C TRP A 12 -18.09 -32.58 -44.17
N PHE A 13 -17.00 -33.07 -44.80
CA PHE A 13 -15.61 -32.71 -44.46
C PHE A 13 -15.08 -31.46 -45.19
N ARG A 14 -15.94 -30.63 -45.81
CA ARG A 14 -15.53 -29.35 -46.39
C ARG A 14 -16.08 -28.19 -45.57
N SER A 15 -15.17 -27.35 -45.08
CA SER A 15 -15.37 -26.10 -44.32
C SER A 15 -15.45 -26.23 -42.79
N ALA A 16 -14.44 -26.85 -42.18
CA ALA A 16 -13.99 -26.36 -40.87
C ALA A 16 -13.09 -25.14 -41.11
N THR A 17 -13.69 -23.95 -41.14
CA THR A 17 -12.92 -22.72 -41.00
C THR A 17 -12.35 -22.73 -39.60
N THR A 18 -11.08 -23.13 -39.47
CA THR A 18 -10.36 -23.00 -38.21
C THR A 18 -10.48 -21.53 -37.78
N PRO A 19 -11.15 -21.20 -36.65
CA PRO A 19 -11.09 -19.83 -36.18
C PRO A 19 -9.62 -19.50 -36.01
N ASN A 20 -9.20 -18.41 -36.67
CA ASN A 20 -7.83 -17.94 -36.66
C ASN A 20 -7.58 -17.36 -35.25
N THR A 21 -7.49 -18.24 -34.24
CA THR A 21 -7.18 -17.87 -32.86
C THR A 21 -5.70 -17.52 -32.85
N ARG A 22 -5.40 -16.26 -33.19
CA ARG A 22 -4.10 -15.67 -32.89
C ARG A 22 -3.96 -15.61 -31.36
N ALA A 23 -3.30 -16.62 -30.80
CA ALA A 23 -2.80 -16.55 -29.44
C ALA A 23 -1.67 -15.50 -29.42
N TYR A 24 -1.97 -14.30 -28.91
CA TYR A 24 -0.95 -13.30 -28.62
C TYR A 24 -0.21 -13.77 -27.36
N HIS A 25 0.93 -14.44 -27.54
CA HIS A 25 1.82 -14.77 -26.44
C HIS A 25 2.62 -13.52 -26.07
N THR A 26 2.12 -12.75 -25.10
CA THR A 26 2.89 -11.69 -24.47
C THR A 26 3.47 -12.24 -23.17
N SER A 27 4.80 -12.30 -23.07
CA SER A 27 5.49 -12.67 -21.84
C SER A 27 5.69 -11.42 -21.00
N VAL A 28 5.02 -11.34 -19.85
CA VAL A 28 5.27 -10.30 -18.85
C VAL A 28 6.18 -10.89 -17.78
N THR A 29 7.35 -10.27 -17.57
CA THR A 29 8.23 -10.62 -16.46
C THR A 29 7.69 -9.95 -15.19
N ILE A 30 7.33 -10.76 -14.19
CA ILE A 30 6.94 -10.28 -12.87
C ILE A 30 8.12 -10.51 -11.93
N GLN A 31 8.59 -9.45 -11.28
CA GLN A 31 9.56 -9.57 -10.19
C GLN A 31 8.79 -9.80 -8.89
N LEU A 32 9.04 -10.95 -8.25
CA LEU A 32 8.46 -11.29 -6.96
C LEU A 32 9.54 -11.13 -5.87
N ASP A 33 9.26 -10.25 -4.90
CA ASP A 33 10.04 -10.14 -3.67
C ASP A 33 9.35 -10.96 -2.58
N VAL A 34 10.10 -11.81 -1.87
CA VAL A 34 9.56 -12.72 -0.85
C VAL A 34 10.32 -12.51 0.45
N SER A 35 9.64 -11.98 1.46
CA SER A 35 10.13 -11.92 2.83
C SER A 35 9.40 -12.95 3.71
N THR A 36 10.05 -13.36 4.81
CA THR A 36 9.49 -14.32 5.77
C THR A 36 9.81 -13.87 7.18
N GLY A 37 8.85 -14.03 8.09
CA GLY A 37 9.02 -13.73 9.51
C GLY A 37 8.56 -12.33 9.93
N ASP A 38 8.14 -11.49 8.97
CA ASP A 38 7.57 -10.18 9.27
C ASP A 38 6.25 -10.32 10.07
N PRO A 39 6.05 -9.50 11.12
CA PRO A 39 4.84 -9.54 11.91
C PRO A 39 3.69 -8.94 11.12
N ILE A 40 2.55 -9.63 11.11
CA ILE A 40 1.33 -9.16 10.46
C ILE A 40 0.29 -8.90 11.53
N TRP A 41 -0.17 -7.65 11.61
CA TRP A 41 -1.24 -7.24 12.51
C TRP A 41 -2.06 -6.07 11.92
N PRO A 42 -3.41 -6.16 11.88
CA PRO A 42 -4.27 -7.31 12.22
C PRO A 42 -4.04 -8.52 11.30
N ASN A 43 -4.90 -9.54 11.35
CA ASN A 43 -4.76 -10.68 10.43
C ASN A 43 -4.89 -10.24 8.96
N PRO A 44 -4.19 -10.90 8.02
CA PRO A 44 -4.40 -10.68 6.59
C PRO A 44 -5.87 -10.79 6.20
N GLU A 45 -6.31 -9.90 5.32
CA GLU A 45 -7.67 -9.90 4.78
C GLU A 45 -7.67 -10.34 3.32
N THR A 46 -8.78 -10.95 2.87
CA THR A 46 -8.92 -11.29 1.45
C THR A 46 -9.28 -10.03 0.67
N VAL A 47 -8.46 -9.69 -0.33
CA VAL A 47 -8.64 -8.57 -1.24
C VAL A 47 -8.95 -9.10 -2.64
N GLU A 48 -9.95 -8.51 -3.28
CA GLU A 48 -10.35 -8.84 -4.65
C GLU A 48 -9.68 -7.90 -5.65
N PHE A 49 -8.95 -8.47 -6.61
CA PHE A 49 -8.31 -7.72 -7.68
C PHE A 49 -9.00 -7.96 -9.02
N PRO A 50 -9.31 -6.90 -9.80
CA PRO A 50 -9.83 -7.07 -11.14
C PRO A 50 -8.78 -7.69 -12.06
N ARG A 51 -9.17 -8.71 -12.82
CA ARG A 51 -8.28 -9.34 -13.80
C ARG A 51 -8.34 -8.60 -15.13
N LEU A 52 -7.19 -8.51 -15.82
CA LEU A 52 -7.09 -7.85 -17.13
C LEU A 52 -8.02 -8.45 -18.20
N LEU A 53 -8.31 -9.75 -18.13
CA LEU A 53 -9.17 -10.46 -19.08
C LEU A 53 -10.60 -10.67 -18.55
N GLY A 54 -11.01 -9.87 -17.57
CA GLY A 54 -12.32 -9.98 -16.91
C GLY A 54 -12.33 -10.96 -15.73
N GLY A 55 -13.28 -10.75 -14.83
CA GLY A 55 -13.38 -11.45 -13.55
C GLY A 55 -12.53 -10.83 -12.44
N SER A 56 -12.52 -11.47 -11.27
CA SER A 56 -11.70 -11.07 -10.12
C SER A 56 -10.78 -12.20 -9.66
N LEU A 57 -9.76 -11.84 -8.89
CA LEU A 57 -8.84 -12.74 -8.22
C LEU A 57 -8.79 -12.37 -6.73
N ALA A 58 -9.18 -13.31 -5.88
CA ALA A 58 -9.04 -13.20 -4.43
C ALA A 58 -7.61 -13.52 -4.01
N MET A 59 -6.98 -12.64 -3.22
CA MET A 59 -5.68 -12.89 -2.60
C MET A 59 -5.64 -12.38 -1.17
N LEU A 60 -4.84 -13.00 -0.31
CA LEU A 60 -4.56 -12.43 1.01
C LEU A 60 -3.69 -11.19 0.86
N GLY A 61 -4.23 -10.05 1.28
CA GLY A 61 -3.54 -8.77 1.32
C GLY A 61 -2.95 -8.51 2.70
N HIS A 62 -1.82 -7.80 2.71
CA HIS A 62 -1.33 -7.22 3.96
C HIS A 62 -2.31 -6.15 4.45
N PRO A 63 -2.67 -6.16 5.73
CA PRO A 63 -3.57 -5.15 6.27
C PRO A 63 -2.85 -3.79 6.24
N ILE A 64 -3.60 -2.75 5.89
CA ILE A 64 -3.05 -1.39 5.73
C ILE A 64 -2.30 -0.91 7.00
N PRO A 65 -2.77 -1.17 8.24
CA PRO A 65 -2.00 -0.87 9.45
C PRO A 65 -0.59 -1.47 9.47
N THR A 66 -0.39 -2.71 9.02
CA THR A 66 0.96 -3.31 8.92
C THR A 66 1.79 -2.61 7.84
N VAL A 67 1.20 -2.28 6.69
CA VAL A 67 1.92 -1.53 5.64
C VAL A 67 2.38 -0.16 6.14
N ILE A 68 1.53 0.56 6.86
CA ILE A 68 1.88 1.85 7.48
C ILE A 68 2.97 1.66 8.54
N ALA A 69 2.88 0.61 9.36
CA ALA A 69 3.87 0.28 10.38
C ALA A 69 5.26 0.01 9.77
N GLU A 70 5.35 -0.81 8.71
CA GLU A 70 6.61 -1.09 8.02
C GLU A 70 7.25 0.16 7.43
N LYS A 71 6.44 1.02 6.80
CA LYS A 71 6.89 2.27 6.21
C LYS A 71 7.36 3.25 7.27
N SER A 72 6.55 3.50 8.30
CA SER A 72 6.90 4.43 9.37
C SER A 72 8.11 3.98 10.20
N VAL A 73 8.25 2.68 10.51
CA VAL A 73 9.46 2.17 11.17
C VAL A 73 10.69 2.30 10.26
N THR A 74 10.54 2.13 8.95
CA THR A 74 11.63 2.39 7.99
C THR A 74 12.04 3.87 8.00
N ILE A 75 11.09 4.79 8.13
CA ILE A 75 11.33 6.23 8.25
C ILE A 75 12.12 6.51 9.54
N LEU A 76 11.67 5.98 10.68
CA LEU A 76 12.37 6.14 11.96
C LEU A 76 13.81 5.60 11.91
N GLN A 77 14.03 4.46 11.24
CA GLN A 77 15.37 3.87 11.12
C GLN A 77 16.34 4.67 10.24
N ARG A 78 15.83 5.47 9.28
CA ARG A 78 16.67 6.12 8.26
C ARG A 78 16.68 7.65 8.37
N GLY A 79 15.65 8.24 8.99
CA GLY A 79 15.43 9.68 9.07
C GLY A 79 15.62 10.39 7.72
N THR A 80 16.26 11.56 7.77
CA THR A 80 16.50 12.45 6.63
C THR A 80 17.56 11.96 5.63
N THR A 81 18.19 10.80 5.87
CA THR A 81 19.22 10.24 4.98
C THR A 81 18.63 9.46 3.79
N SER A 82 17.33 9.19 3.78
CA SER A 82 16.68 8.30 2.81
C SER A 82 15.73 9.05 1.88
N THR A 83 15.89 8.85 0.57
CA THR A 83 14.97 9.38 -0.46
C THR A 83 13.87 8.39 -0.83
N ARG A 84 13.45 7.51 0.10
CA ARG A 84 12.31 6.60 -0.08
C ARG A 84 10.97 7.35 0.01
N TRP A 85 10.82 8.43 -0.75
CA TRP A 85 9.65 9.30 -0.68
C TRP A 85 8.34 8.63 -1.07
N ARG A 86 8.41 7.49 -1.76
CA ARG A 86 7.27 6.61 -1.99
C ARG A 86 6.56 6.24 -0.67
N ASP A 87 7.32 6.02 0.41
CA ASP A 87 6.75 5.68 1.71
C ASP A 87 5.92 6.85 2.29
N TYR A 88 6.36 8.09 2.10
CA TYR A 88 5.61 9.29 2.50
C TYR A 88 4.31 9.44 1.71
N VAL A 89 4.39 9.23 0.38
CA VAL A 89 3.22 9.32 -0.51
C VAL A 89 2.20 8.24 -0.17
N ASP A 90 2.64 7.01 0.09
CA ASP A 90 1.76 5.90 0.42
C ASP A 90 1.05 6.14 1.75
N ILE A 91 1.77 6.53 2.81
CA ILE A 91 1.17 6.81 4.13
C ILE A 91 0.14 7.94 4.03
N ARG A 92 0.51 9.07 3.39
CA ARG A 92 -0.43 10.19 3.20
C ARG A 92 -1.62 9.76 2.33
N GLY A 93 -1.40 8.95 1.31
CA GLY A 93 -2.49 8.40 0.50
C GLY A 93 -3.48 7.59 1.33
N PHE A 94 -2.98 6.74 2.24
CA PHE A 94 -3.83 5.97 3.16
C PHE A 94 -4.59 6.87 4.14
N GLN A 95 -3.93 7.84 4.77
CA GLN A 95 -4.60 8.73 5.75
C GLN A 95 -5.69 9.59 5.10
N LEU A 96 -5.58 9.92 3.81
CA LEU A 96 -6.59 10.71 3.10
C LEU A 96 -7.78 9.88 2.60
N THR A 97 -7.68 8.55 2.59
CA THR A 97 -8.68 7.70 1.93
C THR A 97 -9.30 6.64 2.82
N GLN A 98 -8.76 6.43 4.02
CA GLN A 98 -9.17 5.35 4.91
C GLN A 98 -9.42 5.86 6.33
N GLU A 99 -10.35 5.21 7.01
CA GLU A 99 -10.51 5.34 8.46
C GLU A 99 -9.56 4.37 9.18
N PHE A 100 -9.06 4.78 10.35
CA PHE A 100 -8.17 3.95 11.16
C PHE A 100 -8.57 3.96 12.63
N THR A 101 -8.36 2.85 13.31
CA THR A 101 -8.38 2.78 14.77
C THR A 101 -6.94 2.98 15.29
N ALA A 102 -6.75 3.86 16.26
CA ALA A 102 -5.42 4.15 16.79
C ALA A 102 -4.74 2.92 17.41
N GLY A 103 -5.50 2.06 18.08
CA GLY A 103 -5.01 0.81 18.67
C GLY A 103 -4.44 -0.16 17.63
N ASP A 104 -5.05 -0.26 16.45
CA ASP A 104 -4.57 -1.14 15.37
C ASP A 104 -3.25 -0.64 14.79
N LEU A 105 -3.14 0.67 14.55
CA LEU A 105 -1.90 1.29 14.09
C LEU A 105 -0.79 1.13 15.14
N ARG A 106 -1.08 1.39 16.42
CA ARG A 106 -0.12 1.24 17.52
C ARG A 106 0.37 -0.19 17.64
N ALA A 107 -0.54 -1.16 17.61
CA ALA A 107 -0.20 -2.58 17.75
C ALA A 107 0.66 -3.06 16.57
N ALA A 108 0.29 -2.69 15.33
CA ALA A 108 1.08 -3.01 14.14
C ALA A 108 2.48 -2.38 14.19
N ALA A 109 2.57 -1.08 14.49
CA ALA A 109 3.84 -0.36 14.61
C ALA A 109 4.74 -0.94 15.70
N THR A 110 4.17 -1.27 16.86
CA THR A 110 4.91 -1.91 17.97
C THR A 110 5.44 -3.28 17.57
N ALA A 111 4.63 -4.09 16.88
CA ALA A 111 5.04 -5.42 16.43
C ALA A 111 6.21 -5.34 15.43
N VAL A 112 6.11 -4.46 14.42
CA VAL A 112 7.17 -4.24 13.43
C VAL A 112 8.42 -3.67 14.07
N ALA A 113 8.31 -2.66 14.93
CA ALA A 113 9.45 -2.06 15.62
C ALA A 113 10.20 -3.10 16.46
N LYS A 114 9.46 -3.89 17.27
CA LYS A 114 10.02 -4.99 18.05
C LYS A 114 10.72 -6.03 17.18
N HIS A 115 10.10 -6.45 16.08
CA HIS A 115 10.70 -7.41 15.14
C HIS A 115 12.02 -6.90 14.57
N ARG A 116 12.11 -5.59 14.28
CA ARG A 116 13.30 -4.94 13.73
C ARG A 116 14.30 -4.46 14.79
N GLY A 117 14.08 -4.77 16.07
CA GLY A 117 14.96 -4.34 17.17
C GLY A 117 15.02 -2.82 17.37
N PHE A 118 13.93 -2.12 17.05
CA PHE A 118 13.81 -0.67 17.13
C PHE A 118 12.74 -0.27 18.16
N THR A 119 12.93 0.87 18.83
CA THR A 119 11.93 1.43 19.77
C THR A 119 10.99 2.35 19.01
N LEU A 120 9.67 2.16 19.17
CA LEU A 120 8.70 3.05 18.53
C LEU A 120 8.76 4.45 19.18
N GLU A 121 8.99 5.47 18.36
CA GLU A 121 9.12 6.87 18.77
C GLU A 121 8.32 7.79 17.82
N PRO A 122 7.99 9.02 18.23
CA PRO A 122 7.40 10.03 17.34
C PRO A 122 8.28 10.29 16.12
N LEU A 123 7.67 10.50 14.95
CA LEU A 123 8.38 10.74 13.70
C LEU A 123 8.97 12.15 13.63
N ALA A 124 8.36 13.14 14.30
CA ALA A 124 8.74 14.54 14.19
C ALA A 124 10.26 14.75 14.34
N ASP A 125 10.88 14.16 15.36
CA ASP A 125 12.31 14.32 15.65
C ASP A 125 13.23 13.71 14.58
N TYR A 126 12.73 12.76 13.79
CA TYR A 126 13.49 12.04 12.76
C TYR A 126 13.42 12.69 11.39
N VAL A 127 12.40 13.51 11.17
CA VAL A 127 12.11 14.14 9.88
C VAL A 127 12.18 15.67 9.93
N ASP A 128 12.44 16.25 11.10
CA ASP A 128 12.56 17.69 11.29
C ASP A 128 13.62 18.31 10.35
N GLY A 129 13.24 19.42 9.74
CA GLY A 129 14.06 20.18 8.80
C GLY A 129 14.48 19.42 7.53
N TYR A 130 13.85 18.30 7.17
CA TYR A 130 14.27 17.50 6.02
C TYR A 130 14.16 18.27 4.69
N GLY A 131 13.06 19.02 4.49
CA GLY A 131 12.86 19.88 3.33
C GLY A 131 13.88 21.01 3.25
N THR A 132 14.23 21.61 4.40
CA THR A 132 15.26 22.66 4.50
C THR A 132 16.70 22.17 4.29
N ALA A 133 16.94 20.86 4.40
CA ALA A 133 18.26 20.29 4.15
C ALA A 133 18.69 20.53 2.70
N ALA A 134 19.97 20.86 2.50
CA ALA A 134 20.49 21.39 1.25
C ALA A 134 20.08 20.55 0.02
N GLY A 135 19.22 21.14 -0.82
CA GLY A 135 18.77 20.57 -2.09
C GLY A 135 17.70 19.48 -2.00
N MET A 136 17.16 19.16 -0.81
CA MET A 136 16.13 18.11 -0.67
C MET A 136 14.80 18.52 -1.26
N GLN A 137 14.31 19.74 -0.98
CA GLN A 137 13.10 20.28 -1.61
C GLN A 137 13.16 20.25 -3.14
N ALA A 138 14.27 20.71 -3.73
CA ALA A 138 14.43 20.70 -5.19
C ALA A 138 14.42 19.28 -5.78
N LYS A 139 15.02 18.31 -5.09
CA LYS A 139 14.99 16.91 -5.52
C LYS A 139 13.58 16.31 -5.35
N TRP A 140 12.86 16.65 -4.28
CA TRP A 140 11.47 16.24 -4.05
C TRP A 140 10.59 16.72 -5.20
N ASP A 141 10.67 18.00 -5.56
CA ASP A 141 9.91 18.56 -6.67
C ASP A 141 10.22 17.87 -8.00
N ALA A 142 11.50 17.59 -8.26
CA ALA A 142 11.90 16.91 -9.49
C ALA A 142 11.38 15.47 -9.54
N TRP A 143 11.42 14.75 -8.42
CA TRP A 143 10.90 13.40 -8.30
C TRP A 143 9.38 13.37 -8.48
N ARG A 144 8.64 14.24 -7.78
CA ARG A 144 7.17 14.31 -7.90
C ARG A 144 6.71 14.56 -9.34
N ARG A 145 7.41 15.46 -10.05
CA ARG A 145 7.16 15.73 -11.48
C ARG A 145 7.39 14.51 -12.34
N ARG A 146 8.51 13.80 -12.12
CA ARG A 146 8.85 12.60 -12.88
C ARG A 146 7.85 11.46 -12.66
N GLU A 147 7.39 11.29 -11.43
CA GLU A 147 6.44 10.22 -11.07
C GLU A 147 4.97 10.61 -11.31
N GLY A 148 4.68 11.86 -11.72
CA GLY A 148 3.31 12.34 -11.95
C GLY A 148 2.47 12.42 -10.66
N LEU A 149 3.09 12.77 -9.53
CA LEU A 149 2.46 12.74 -8.19
C LEU A 149 2.04 14.11 -7.66
N GLN A 150 2.17 15.16 -8.46
CA GLN A 150 1.97 16.56 -8.04
C GLN A 150 0.57 16.82 -7.48
N ASP A 151 -0.47 16.17 -8.02
CA ASP A 151 -1.86 16.34 -7.58
C ASP A 151 -2.20 15.50 -6.33
N ARG A 152 -1.27 14.66 -5.87
CA ARG A 152 -1.49 13.69 -4.77
C ARG A 152 -0.59 13.95 -3.56
N THR A 153 0.24 14.98 -3.62
CA THR A 153 1.30 15.24 -2.65
C THR A 153 1.42 16.73 -2.40
N GLU A 154 1.91 17.11 -1.22
CA GLU A 154 2.19 18.51 -0.94
C GLU A 154 3.35 19.04 -1.77
N ALA A 155 3.28 20.34 -2.06
CA ALA A 155 4.33 21.03 -2.80
C ALA A 155 5.64 21.03 -2.02
N ASP A 156 5.55 21.41 -0.76
CA ASP A 156 6.65 21.43 0.17
C ASP A 156 6.84 20.06 0.84
N LEU A 157 8.09 19.62 0.98
CA LEU A 157 8.42 18.34 1.59
C LEU A 157 8.15 18.36 3.11
N ASP A 158 8.37 19.48 3.78
CA ASP A 158 8.10 19.59 5.22
C ASP A 158 6.59 19.62 5.47
N ASP A 159 5.79 20.24 4.60
CA ASP A 159 4.31 20.15 4.67
C ASP A 159 3.82 18.70 4.46
N GLN A 160 4.39 17.98 3.49
CA GLN A 160 4.10 16.56 3.25
C GLN A 160 4.39 15.69 4.49
N LEU A 161 5.47 16.00 5.22
CA LEU A 161 5.86 15.30 6.43
C LEU A 161 5.03 15.73 7.64
N ALA A 162 4.67 17.00 7.75
CA ALA A 162 3.80 17.53 8.78
C ALA A 162 2.43 16.83 8.78
N ASP A 163 1.88 16.56 7.60
CA ASP A 163 0.65 15.78 7.43
C ASP A 163 0.77 14.36 8.01
N ILE A 164 1.91 13.70 7.78
CA ILE A 164 2.16 12.33 8.25
C ILE A 164 2.41 12.33 9.77
N VAL A 165 3.14 13.31 10.27
CA VAL A 165 3.42 13.52 11.70
C VAL A 165 2.12 13.78 12.46
N ALA A 166 1.23 14.64 11.94
CA ALA A 166 -0.06 14.91 12.55
C ALA A 166 -0.95 13.66 12.63
N PHE A 167 -0.82 12.75 11.66
CA PHE A 167 -1.53 11.47 11.65
C PHE A 167 -0.94 10.45 12.62
N LEU A 168 0.38 10.19 12.59
CA LEU A 168 1.00 9.08 13.31
C LEU A 168 1.48 9.42 14.73
N ASP A 169 2.01 10.63 14.96
CA ASP A 169 2.64 10.94 16.25
C ASP A 169 1.66 10.94 17.42
N PRO A 170 0.40 11.42 17.30
CA PRO A 170 -0.57 11.28 18.39
C PRO A 170 -0.79 9.83 18.79
N VAL A 171 -0.75 8.90 17.82
CA VAL A 171 -0.80 7.46 18.08
C VAL A 171 0.49 7.07 18.80
N TYR A 172 1.67 7.26 18.20
CA TYR A 172 2.92 6.71 18.74
C TYR A 172 3.30 7.29 20.10
N SER A 173 2.97 8.55 20.37
CA SER A 173 3.15 9.21 21.68
C SER A 173 2.10 8.84 22.73
N GLY A 174 1.05 8.11 22.37
CA GLY A 174 -0.03 7.74 23.31
C GLY A 174 -0.97 8.91 23.66
N ARG A 175 -0.95 10.00 22.88
CA ARG A 175 -1.83 11.17 23.10
C ARG A 175 -3.29 10.89 22.77
N VAL A 176 -3.58 9.92 21.90
CA VAL A 176 -4.93 9.44 21.60
C VAL A 176 -5.14 8.05 22.17
N THR A 177 -6.37 7.76 22.60
CA THR A 177 -6.72 6.44 23.13
C THR A 177 -6.70 5.38 22.03
N ASP A 178 -6.55 4.10 22.39
CA ASP A 178 -6.60 3.00 21.40
C ASP A 178 -7.95 2.90 20.67
N SER A 179 -9.02 3.41 21.27
CA SER A 179 -10.36 3.49 20.66
C SER A 179 -10.58 4.71 19.76
N ALA A 180 -9.64 5.66 19.73
CA ALA A 180 -9.74 6.83 18.87
C ALA A 180 -9.77 6.41 17.39
N ARG A 181 -10.54 7.15 16.59
CA ARG A 181 -10.70 6.89 15.16
C ARG A 181 -10.24 8.07 14.33
N TRP A 182 -9.47 7.77 13.28
CA TRP A 182 -9.07 8.74 12.28
C TRP A 182 -10.21 8.96 11.28
N ASP A 183 -10.59 10.22 11.10
CA ASP A 183 -11.51 10.64 10.05
C ASP A 183 -10.70 11.24 8.88
N PRO A 184 -10.68 10.60 7.69
CA PRO A 184 -9.93 11.09 6.53
C PRO A 184 -10.46 12.42 5.99
N ASN A 185 -11.74 12.76 6.21
CA ASN A 185 -12.31 14.03 5.74
C ASN A 185 -11.94 15.19 6.65
N ALA A 186 -11.95 14.96 7.97
CA ALA A 186 -11.54 15.96 8.96
C ALA A 186 -10.02 16.02 9.14
N GLN A 187 -9.30 15.00 8.65
CA GLN A 187 -7.86 14.76 8.89
C GLN A 187 -7.51 14.90 10.37
N ALA A 188 -8.32 14.27 11.22
CA ALA A 188 -8.20 14.37 12.66
C ALA A 188 -8.59 13.07 13.37
N TRP A 189 -7.97 12.86 14.53
CA TRP A 189 -8.38 11.82 15.47
C TRP A 189 -9.59 12.28 16.27
N THR A 190 -10.63 11.44 16.32
CA THR A 190 -11.83 11.63 17.10
C THR A 190 -11.92 10.58 18.19
N GLU A 191 -12.17 11.01 19.42
CA GLU A 191 -12.36 10.11 20.55
C GLU A 191 -13.76 9.49 20.49
N TYR A 192 -13.84 8.16 20.60
CA TYR A 192 -15.12 7.48 20.71
C TYR A 192 -15.72 7.74 22.09
N ARG A 193 -16.60 8.74 22.19
CA ARG A 193 -17.41 8.94 23.41
C ARG A 193 -18.43 7.80 23.48
N SER A 194 -18.18 6.79 24.31
CA SER A 194 -19.26 5.87 24.68
C SER A 194 -20.37 6.70 25.31
N ILE A 195 -21.51 6.79 24.65
CA ILE A 195 -22.71 7.38 25.25
C ILE A 195 -23.04 6.45 26.42
N GLY A 196 -22.71 6.89 27.63
CA GLY A 196 -22.98 6.16 28.84
C GLY A 196 -24.46 5.81 28.88
N SER A 197 -24.76 4.52 29.02
CA SER A 197 -26.08 4.06 29.46
C SER A 197 -26.40 4.78 30.75
N CYS A 198 -27.39 5.68 30.75
CA CYS A 198 -28.04 6.12 31.97
C CYS A 198 -28.45 4.85 32.76
N ARG A 199 -27.99 4.76 34.00
CA ARG A 199 -28.65 3.96 35.03
C ARG A 199 -29.37 4.91 35.96
#